data_AF-A0A660ZTL9-F1
#
_entry.id   AF-A0A660ZTL9-F1
#
_cell.length_a   1.000
_cell.length_b   1.000
_cell.length_c   1.000
_cell.angle_alpha   90.00
_cell.angle_beta   90.00
_cell.angle_gamma   90.00
#
_symmetry.space_group_name_H-M   'P 1'
#
loop_
_entity.id
_entity.type
_entity.pdbx_description
1 polymer ?
#
loop_
_entity_poly.entity_id
_entity_poly.type
_entity_poly.pdbx_seq_one_letter_code
_entity_poly.pdbx_strand_id
1 'polypeptide(L)'
;MFRWSGAGPMHRWIITLAILLIAGGASAQISPGPLSAAHEHLDGMRQCRSCHGGGDDGLDQKCLECHRALEWTIQENRGLHSREGRQDCANCHPEHAGRDFELVDWGGDRDSFDHSRAGWSLSGSHANGKCGD
;
A
#
# COMPACT_ATOMS: atom_id res chain seq x y z
N MET A 1 -48.16 -23.10 18.04
CA MET A 1 -48.65 -22.77 16.67
C MET A 1 -48.95 -21.27 16.59
N PHE A 2 -47.94 -20.43 16.38
CA PHE A 2 -48.15 -19.00 16.17
C PHE A 2 -48.52 -18.78 14.70
N ARG A 3 -49.79 -18.47 14.47
CA ARG A 3 -50.34 -18.19 13.14
C ARG A 3 -50.16 -16.69 12.90
N TRP A 4 -49.17 -16.34 12.08
CA TRP A 4 -48.87 -14.98 11.67
C TRP A 4 -49.94 -14.53 10.67
N SER A 5 -50.94 -13.79 11.14
CA SER A 5 -51.98 -13.18 10.29
C SER A 5 -51.35 -12.11 9.40
N GLY A 6 -51.62 -12.20 8.09
CA GLY A 6 -50.85 -11.58 7.02
C GLY A 6 -50.62 -10.07 7.17
N ALA A 7 -49.38 -9.66 6.91
CA ALA A 7 -49.00 -8.28 6.75
C ALA A 7 -49.81 -7.64 5.61
N GLY A 8 -50.59 -6.60 5.93
CA GLY A 8 -51.38 -5.85 4.95
C GLY A 8 -50.52 -5.18 3.86
N PRO A 9 -51.13 -4.72 2.75
CA PRO A 9 -50.40 -4.18 1.60
C PRO A 9 -49.46 -3.02 1.98
N MET A 10 -49.84 -2.20 2.96
CA MET A 10 -48.99 -1.14 3.53
C MET A 10 -47.66 -1.62 4.12
N HIS A 11 -47.60 -2.82 4.71
CA HIS A 11 -46.36 -3.37 5.25
C HIS A 11 -45.39 -3.75 4.13
N ARG A 12 -45.92 -4.25 3.01
CA ARG A 12 -45.12 -4.58 1.82
C ARG A 12 -44.48 -3.32 1.24
N TRP A 13 -45.25 -2.23 1.12
CA TRP A 13 -44.73 -0.94 0.65
C TRP A 13 -43.68 -0.35 1.58
N ILE A 14 -43.87 -0.42 2.91
CA ILE A 14 -42.87 0.06 3.88
C ILE A 14 -41.57 -0.75 3.79
N ILE A 15 -41.65 -2.07 3.67
CA ILE A 15 -40.46 -2.92 3.51
C ILE A 15 -39.74 -2.62 2.19
N THR A 16 -40.49 -2.45 1.08
CA THR A 16 -39.90 -2.11 -0.22
C THR A 16 -39.23 -0.73 -0.20
N LEU A 17 -39.85 0.28 0.43
CA LEU A 17 -39.28 1.62 0.58
C LEU A 17 -38.03 1.62 1.47
N ALA A 18 -38.03 0.84 2.56
CA ALA A 18 -36.87 0.68 3.43
C ALA A 18 -35.69 0.01 2.71
N ILE A 19 -35.94 -1.02 1.88
CA ILE A 19 -34.89 -1.68 1.09
C ILE A 19 -34.30 -0.72 0.05
N LEU A 20 -35.13 0.08 -0.64
CA LEU A 20 -34.67 1.07 -1.61
C LEU A 20 -33.82 2.18 -0.99
N LEU A 21 -34.14 2.61 0.24
CA LEU A 21 -33.34 3.61 0.97
C LEU A 21 -31.99 3.07 1.44
N ILE A 22 -31.90 1.78 1.77
CA ILE A 22 -30.63 1.13 2.17
C ILE A 22 -29.72 0.88 0.96
N ALA A 23 -30.29 0.58 -0.20
CA ALA A 23 -29.52 0.32 -1.42
C ALA A 23 -28.79 1.56 -1.98
N GLY A 24 -29.26 2.78 -1.69
CA GLY A 24 -28.65 4.03 -2.17
C GLY A 24 -27.31 4.41 -1.53
N GLY A 25 -26.90 3.73 -0.44
CA GLY A 25 -25.67 4.02 0.30
C GLY A 25 -24.51 3.06 0.03
N ALA A 26 -24.65 2.12 -0.90
CA ALA A 26 -23.59 1.17 -1.24
C ALA A 26 -22.55 1.84 -2.16
N SER A 27 -21.69 2.68 -1.58
CA SER A 27 -20.44 3.08 -2.23
C SER A 27 -19.68 1.81 -2.58
N ALA A 28 -19.42 1.61 -3.87
CA ALA A 28 -18.65 0.48 -4.37
C ALA A 28 -17.36 0.33 -3.56
N GLN A 29 -17.05 -0.89 -3.13
CA GLN A 29 -15.70 -1.23 -2.68
C GLN A 29 -14.77 -1.06 -3.88
N ILE A 30 -14.16 0.10 -4.02
CA ILE A 30 -13.06 0.30 -4.96
C ILE A 30 -11.90 -0.50 -4.37
N SER A 31 -11.68 -1.70 -4.88
CA SER A 31 -10.40 -2.38 -4.69
C SER A 31 -9.39 -1.59 -5.53
N PRO A 32 -8.37 -0.99 -4.91
CA PRO A 32 -7.43 -0.08 -5.58
C PRO A 32 -6.58 -0.75 -6.69
N GLY A 33 -6.67 -2.07 -6.82
CA GLY A 33 -5.86 -2.88 -7.72
C GLY A 33 -5.07 -3.94 -6.93
N PRO A 34 -4.56 -4.97 -7.61
CA PRO A 34 -3.74 -5.97 -6.95
C PRO A 34 -2.45 -5.35 -6.42
N LEU A 35 -2.01 -5.81 -5.25
CA LEU A 35 -0.69 -5.46 -4.72
C LEU A 35 0.44 -5.95 -5.65
N SER A 36 1.66 -5.48 -5.40
CA SER A 36 2.90 -6.01 -5.94
C SER A 36 3.07 -7.49 -5.63
N ALA A 37 3.89 -8.20 -6.40
CA ALA A 37 4.22 -9.60 -6.11
C ALA A 37 4.83 -9.77 -4.70
N ALA A 38 5.63 -8.82 -4.23
CA ALA A 38 6.28 -8.86 -2.91
C ALA A 38 5.27 -8.87 -1.75
N HIS A 39 4.14 -8.19 -1.91
CA HIS A 39 3.10 -8.11 -0.89
C HIS A 39 1.85 -8.93 -1.22
N GLU A 40 1.92 -9.90 -2.14
CA GLU A 40 0.74 -10.64 -2.58
C GLU A 40 -0.04 -11.34 -1.49
N HIS A 41 0.66 -11.85 -0.49
CA HIS A 41 0.08 -12.47 0.69
C HIS A 41 -0.79 -11.53 1.54
N LEU A 42 -0.73 -10.21 1.32
CA LEU A 42 -1.52 -9.19 1.99
C LEU A 42 -2.73 -8.70 1.16
N ASP A 43 -2.96 -9.22 -0.05
CA ASP A 43 -4.00 -8.74 -0.98
C ASP A 43 -5.43 -9.18 -0.59
N GLY A 44 -5.63 -9.54 0.69
CA GLY A 44 -6.90 -10.04 1.21
C GLY A 44 -7.80 -8.91 1.72
N MET A 45 -9.11 -9.08 1.57
CA MET A 45 -10.14 -8.11 2.00
C MET A 45 -10.09 -7.70 3.49
N ARG A 46 -9.43 -8.50 4.35
CA ARG A 46 -9.26 -8.22 5.78
C ARG A 46 -7.88 -7.65 6.12
N GLN A 47 -7.02 -7.47 5.13
CA GLN A 47 -5.61 -7.13 5.28
C GLN A 47 -5.29 -5.68 4.84
N CYS A 48 -6.29 -4.90 4.44
CA CYS A 48 -6.11 -3.47 4.14
C CYS A 48 -5.40 -2.73 5.29
N ARG A 49 -5.71 -3.12 6.54
CA ARG A 49 -5.12 -2.52 7.75
C ARG A 49 -3.70 -2.99 8.07
N SER A 50 -3.16 -3.95 7.33
CA SER A 50 -1.74 -4.32 7.41
C SER A 50 -0.86 -3.16 6.96
N CYS A 51 -1.37 -2.30 6.07
CA CYS A 51 -0.69 -1.09 5.59
C CYS A 51 -1.44 0.20 6.00
N HIS A 52 -2.78 0.19 6.02
CA HIS A 52 -3.60 1.37 6.32
C HIS A 52 -4.19 1.33 7.74
N GLY A 53 -3.49 1.91 8.72
CA GLY A 53 -3.83 1.70 10.15
C GLY A 53 -3.86 2.93 11.07
N GLY A 54 -3.41 4.12 10.65
CA GLY A 54 -3.35 5.27 11.56
C GLY A 54 -3.19 6.62 10.85
N GLY A 55 -4.28 7.35 10.67
CA GLY A 55 -4.25 8.74 10.15
C GLY A 55 -3.45 8.91 8.85
N ASP A 56 -3.09 10.16 8.56
CA ASP A 56 -2.32 10.52 7.35
C ASP A 56 -0.84 10.08 7.44
N ASP A 57 -0.31 9.84 8.65
CA ASP A 57 1.12 9.57 8.88
C ASP A 57 1.47 8.08 9.13
N GLY A 58 0.47 7.19 9.13
CA GLY A 58 0.65 5.82 9.62
C GLY A 58 1.20 4.81 8.61
N LEU A 59 1.20 5.14 7.32
CA LEU A 59 1.60 4.19 6.27
C LEU A 59 3.09 3.81 6.39
N ASP A 60 3.97 4.80 6.51
CA ASP A 60 5.42 4.54 6.66
C ASP A 60 5.72 3.71 7.91
N GLN A 61 5.03 4.00 9.01
CA GLN A 61 5.18 3.22 10.24
C GLN A 61 4.77 1.76 10.02
N LYS A 62 3.70 1.49 9.25
CA LYS A 62 3.30 0.13 8.86
C LYS A 62 4.33 -0.57 7.97
N CYS A 63 4.96 0.14 7.05
CA CYS A 63 6.08 -0.41 6.27
C CYS A 63 7.22 -0.85 7.21
N LEU A 64 7.62 0.03 8.13
CA LEU A 64 8.71 -0.22 9.06
C LEU A 64 8.38 -1.29 10.12
N GLU A 65 7.09 -1.59 10.37
CA GLU A 65 6.69 -2.67 11.27
C GLU A 65 7.26 -4.04 10.85
N CYS A 66 7.36 -4.28 9.53
CA CYS A 66 7.96 -5.47 8.93
C CYS A 66 9.39 -5.22 8.46
N HIS A 67 9.70 -4.04 7.93
CA HIS A 67 11.02 -3.66 7.41
C HIS A 67 11.97 -3.14 8.51
N ARG A 68 12.15 -3.91 9.59
CA ARG A 68 12.93 -3.50 10.78
C ARG A 68 14.41 -3.21 10.51
N ALA A 69 15.02 -3.93 9.58
CA ALA A 69 16.40 -3.65 9.18
C ALA A 69 16.54 -2.27 8.53
N LEU A 70 15.56 -1.89 7.70
CA LEU A 70 15.50 -0.56 7.09
C LEU A 70 15.26 0.51 8.16
N GLU A 71 14.31 0.27 9.07
CA GLU A 71 14.05 1.15 10.22
C GLU A 71 15.32 1.44 11.02
N TRP A 72 16.15 0.41 11.27
CA TRP A 72 17.43 0.57 11.92
C TRP A 72 18.41 1.43 11.08
N THR A 73 18.56 1.19 9.78
CA THR A 73 19.45 2.01 8.94
C THR A 73 19.02 3.48 8.86
N ILE A 74 17.71 3.75 8.86
CA ILE A 74 17.16 5.11 8.88
C ILE A 74 17.51 5.80 10.21
N GLN A 75 17.33 5.11 11.35
CA GLN A 75 17.68 5.64 12.67
C GLN A 75 19.18 5.92 12.81
N GLU A 76 20.01 5.08 12.20
CA GLU A 76 21.47 5.24 12.17
C GLU A 76 21.97 6.28 11.14
N ASN A 77 21.07 6.92 10.40
CA ASN A 77 21.39 7.88 9.34
C ASN A 77 22.29 7.30 8.24
N ARG A 78 22.00 6.06 7.81
CA ARG A 78 22.76 5.35 6.78
C ARG A 78 21.93 5.11 5.52
N GLY A 79 22.58 5.28 4.37
CA GLY A 79 22.03 4.94 3.06
C GLY A 79 21.05 5.97 2.50
N LEU A 80 20.47 5.65 1.34
CA LEU A 80 19.55 6.54 0.62
C LEU A 80 18.28 6.85 1.41
N HIS A 81 17.66 5.83 2.00
CA HIS A 81 16.41 5.97 2.74
C HIS A 81 16.53 6.90 3.95
N SER A 82 17.70 6.99 4.60
CA SER A 82 17.86 7.94 5.71
C SER A 82 18.05 9.38 5.24
N ARG A 83 18.54 9.57 4.01
CA ARG A 83 18.96 10.86 3.44
C ARG A 83 17.86 11.53 2.64
N GLU A 84 17.16 10.76 1.83
CA GLU A 84 16.19 11.26 0.86
C GLU A 84 14.81 10.58 0.99
N GLY A 85 14.75 9.36 1.53
CA GLY A 85 13.51 8.56 1.61
C GLY A 85 12.97 8.39 3.04
N ARG A 86 13.18 9.36 3.93
CA ARG A 86 12.86 9.22 5.37
C ARG A 86 11.34 9.14 5.61
N GLN A 87 10.55 9.70 4.71
CA GLN A 87 9.09 9.78 4.75
C GLN A 87 8.55 9.59 3.33
N ASP A 88 7.33 9.09 3.23
CA ASP A 88 6.61 8.78 2.00
C ASP A 88 7.18 7.57 1.22
N CYS A 89 7.22 6.41 1.87
CA CYS A 89 7.64 5.15 1.25
C CYS A 89 6.94 4.92 -0.10
N ALA A 90 5.66 5.27 -0.19
CA ALA A 90 4.82 5.06 -1.36
C ALA A 90 5.21 5.92 -2.58
N ASN A 91 5.99 6.99 -2.42
CA ASN A 91 6.43 7.83 -3.55
C ASN A 91 7.43 7.08 -4.44
N CYS A 92 8.32 6.29 -3.84
CA CYS A 92 9.27 5.43 -4.56
C CYS A 92 8.82 3.98 -4.59
N HIS A 93 7.91 3.58 -3.69
CA HIS A 93 7.34 2.24 -3.63
C HIS A 93 5.82 2.23 -3.84
N PRO A 94 5.34 2.60 -5.04
CA PRO A 94 3.91 2.70 -5.27
C PRO A 94 3.29 1.31 -5.28
N GLU A 95 2.49 1.06 -4.25
CA GLU A 95 1.73 -0.17 -4.08
C GLU A 95 0.37 -0.06 -4.80
N HIS A 96 -0.31 -1.18 -5.01
CA HIS A 96 -1.50 -1.32 -5.87
C HIS A 96 -1.27 -1.04 -7.35
N ALA A 97 -0.01 -1.03 -7.80
CA ALA A 97 0.35 -0.85 -9.20
C ALA A 97 0.29 -2.15 -10.03
N GLY A 98 -0.05 -3.27 -9.41
CA GLY A 98 -0.16 -4.58 -10.04
C GLY A 98 1.02 -5.51 -9.79
N ARG A 99 0.83 -6.80 -10.10
CA ARG A 99 1.80 -7.87 -9.82
C ARG A 99 3.10 -7.71 -10.59
N ASP A 100 3.00 -7.23 -11.82
CA ASP A 100 4.12 -7.10 -12.75
C ASP A 100 4.82 -5.73 -12.65
N PHE A 101 4.35 -4.83 -11.79
CA PHE A 101 4.97 -3.53 -11.59
C PHE A 101 6.27 -3.69 -10.79
N GLU A 102 7.34 -3.07 -11.27
CA GLU A 102 8.58 -2.96 -10.52
C GLU A 102 8.36 -2.01 -9.35
N LEU A 103 8.18 -2.55 -8.14
CA LEU A 103 7.83 -1.79 -6.94
C LEU A 103 8.80 -0.66 -6.60
N VAL A 104 9.96 -0.54 -7.24
CA VAL A 104 10.87 0.59 -7.03
C VAL A 104 10.79 1.54 -8.22
N ASP A 105 10.19 2.70 -8.01
CA ASP A 105 10.27 3.82 -8.94
C ASP A 105 11.57 4.60 -8.68
N TRP A 106 12.52 4.44 -9.60
CA TRP A 106 13.82 5.12 -9.56
C TRP A 106 13.76 6.59 -10.02
N GLY A 107 12.63 7.05 -10.56
CA GLY A 107 12.51 8.36 -11.21
C GLY A 107 13.34 8.48 -12.49
N GLY A 108 13.74 7.36 -13.08
CA GLY A 108 14.67 7.27 -14.20
C GLY A 108 15.20 5.84 -14.38
N ASP A 109 16.35 5.71 -15.01
CA ASP A 109 17.01 4.42 -15.22
C ASP A 109 17.76 3.99 -13.95
N ARG A 110 17.44 2.79 -13.44
CA ARG A 110 18.10 2.16 -12.28
C ARG A 110 19.62 2.11 -12.45
N ASP A 111 20.09 1.80 -13.65
CA ASP A 111 21.52 1.62 -13.93
C ASP A 111 22.27 2.97 -13.93
N SER A 112 21.54 4.08 -13.97
CA SER A 112 22.06 5.45 -13.90
C SER A 112 22.03 6.07 -12.50
N PHE A 113 21.67 5.31 -11.46
CA PHE A 113 21.54 5.81 -10.10
C PHE A 113 22.84 6.44 -9.57
N ASP A 114 22.76 7.70 -9.12
CA ASP A 114 23.88 8.40 -8.49
C ASP A 114 24.12 7.88 -7.06
N HIS A 115 25.17 7.08 -6.89
CA HIS A 115 25.51 6.44 -5.62
C HIS A 115 25.97 7.42 -4.53
N SER A 116 26.32 8.66 -4.89
CA SER A 116 26.64 9.70 -3.90
C SER A 116 25.43 10.08 -3.05
N ARG A 117 24.22 9.94 -3.61
CA ARG A 117 22.93 10.14 -2.91
C ARG A 117 22.75 9.17 -1.75
N ALA A 118 23.18 7.92 -1.94
CA ALA A 118 23.20 6.91 -0.89
C ALA A 118 24.31 7.14 0.16
N GLY A 119 25.23 8.06 -0.08
CA GLY A 119 26.39 8.33 0.78
C GLY A 119 27.61 7.46 0.49
N TRP A 120 27.60 6.68 -0.60
CA TRP A 120 28.68 5.77 -0.99
C TRP A 120 29.03 5.94 -2.47
N SER A 121 29.86 6.92 -2.79
CA SER A 121 30.37 7.08 -4.16
C SER A 121 31.19 5.87 -4.60
N LEU A 122 30.93 5.38 -5.81
CA LEU A 122 31.72 4.32 -6.42
C LEU A 122 33.12 4.83 -6.77
N SER A 123 34.14 4.06 -6.45
CA SER A 123 35.55 4.40 -6.72
C SER A 123 36.38 3.16 -7.04
N GLY A 124 37.52 3.39 -7.71
CA GLY A 124 38.39 2.30 -8.17
C GLY A 124 37.64 1.34 -9.10
N SER A 125 37.83 0.04 -8.90
CA SER A 125 37.17 -1.01 -9.71
C SER A 125 35.64 -0.96 -9.63
N HIS A 126 35.07 -0.51 -8.50
CA HIS A 126 33.62 -0.42 -8.33
C HIS A 126 32.97 0.65 -9.22
N ALA A 127 33.73 1.64 -9.70
CA ALA A 127 33.21 2.66 -10.63
C ALA A 127 33.03 2.13 -12.07
N ASN A 128 33.60 0.97 -12.39
CA ASN A 128 33.57 0.40 -13.74
C ASN A 128 32.64 -0.82 -13.87
N GLY A 129 32.08 -1.31 -12.75
CA GLY A 129 31.10 -2.40 -12.76
C GLY A 129 29.72 -1.93 -13.20
N LYS A 130 28.93 -2.81 -13.81
CA LYS A 130 27.52 -2.50 -14.09
C LYS A 130 26.69 -2.71 -12.83
N CYS A 131 25.53 -2.07 -12.77
CA CYS A 131 24.59 -2.26 -11.67
C CYS A 131 24.09 -3.72 -11.65
N GLY A 132 24.50 -4.48 -10.62
CA GLY A 132 24.13 -5.88 -10.44
C GLY A 132 25.22 -6.91 -10.76
N ASP A 133 26.40 -6.45 -11.22
CA ASP A 133 27.62 -7.27 -11.29
C ASP A 133 28.37 -7.29 -9.93
#